data_AF-A0A419J6E7-F1
#
_entry.id   AF-A0A419J6E7-F1
#
_cell.length_a   1.000
_cell.length_b   1.000
_cell.length_c   1.000
_cell.angle_alpha   90.00
_cell.angle_beta   90.00
_cell.angle_gamma   90.00
#
_symmetry.space_group_name_H-M   'P 1'
#
loop_
_entity.id
_entity.type
_entity.pdbx_description
1 polymer ?
#
loop_
_entity_poly.entity_id
_entity_poly.type
_entity_poly.pdbx_seq_one_letter_code
_entity_poly.pdbx_strand_id
1 'polypeptide(L)'
;MRLTSEERLKLRLLALETLRNTARSMKGIEIARTLKVPPAEVSRYISTGDITPSVRRSIEILKLFKRFVPQEITIQKEWISKVLETIESEERRRP
;
A
#
# COMPACT_ATOMS: atom_id res chain seq x y z
N MET A 1 -3.26 -21.86 -2.55
CA MET A 1 -4.47 -21.09 -2.20
C MET A 1 -4.75 -20.09 -3.32
N ARG A 2 -5.94 -20.11 -3.94
CA ARG A 2 -6.33 -19.08 -4.92
C ARG A 2 -7.04 -17.96 -4.18
N LEU A 3 -6.51 -16.74 -4.27
CA LEU A 3 -7.13 -15.55 -3.69
C LEU A 3 -8.18 -14.99 -4.66
N THR A 4 -9.31 -14.56 -4.14
CA THR A 4 -10.32 -13.74 -4.81
C THR A 4 -9.74 -12.36 -5.17
N SER A 5 -10.43 -11.60 -6.02
CA SER A 5 -10.01 -10.24 -6.36
C SER A 5 -10.00 -9.31 -5.15
N GLU A 6 -10.97 -9.47 -4.24
CA GLU A 6 -11.03 -8.70 -3.00
C GLU A 6 -9.88 -9.06 -2.05
N GLU A 7 -9.60 -10.35 -1.83
CA GLU A 7 -8.48 -10.77 -0.99
C GLU A 7 -7.13 -10.30 -1.56
N ARG A 8 -6.97 -10.29 -2.89
CA ARG A 8 -5.77 -9.73 -3.54
C ARG A 8 -5.63 -8.24 -3.28
N LEU A 9 -6.73 -7.48 -3.27
CA LEU A 9 -6.72 -6.06 -2.95
C LEU A 9 -6.34 -5.84 -1.48
N LYS A 10 -7.02 -6.53 -0.56
CA LYS A 10 -6.74 -6.47 0.88
C LYS A 10 -5.28 -6.79 1.19
N LEU A 11 -4.73 -7.83 0.56
CA LEU A 11 -3.33 -8.23 0.70
C LEU A 11 -2.36 -7.12 0.27
N ARG A 12 -2.63 -6.46 -0.85
CA ARG A 12 -1.79 -5.36 -1.35
C ARG A 12 -1.84 -4.14 -0.45
N LEU A 13 -3.04 -3.78 0.02
CA LEU A 13 -3.23 -2.68 0.97
C LEU A 13 -2.48 -2.96 2.28
N LEU A 14 -2.59 -4.19 2.80
CA LEU A 14 -1.89 -4.59 4.02
C LEU A 14 -0.37 -4.51 3.86
N ALA A 15 0.17 -4.93 2.71
CA ALA A 15 1.59 -4.82 2.42
C ALA A 15 2.07 -3.36 2.35
N LEU A 16 1.30 -2.48 1.69
CA LEU A 16 1.61 -1.06 1.63
C LEU A 16 1.62 -0.43 3.03
N GLU A 17 0.60 -0.72 3.84
CA GLU A 17 0.51 -0.18 5.20
C GLU A 17 1.63 -0.71 6.11
N THR A 18 2.02 -1.98 5.92
CA THR A 18 3.19 -2.55 6.60
C THR A 18 4.47 -1.78 6.27
N LEU A 19 4.67 -1.38 5.01
CA LEU A 19 5.83 -0.56 4.63
C LEU A 19 5.76 0.85 5.24
N ARG A 20 4.59 1.48 5.28
CA ARG A 20 4.40 2.78 5.93
C ARG A 20 4.73 2.72 7.42
N ASN A 21 4.27 1.68 8.12
CA ASN A 21 4.61 1.46 9.53
C ASN A 21 6.11 1.18 9.72
N THR A 22 6.70 0.36 8.85
CA THR A 22 8.15 0.08 8.88
C THR A 22 8.96 1.37 8.74
N ALA A 23 8.54 2.27 7.85
CA ALA A 23 9.21 3.54 7.58
C ALA A 23 9.21 4.52 8.78
N ARG A 24 8.35 4.30 9.79
CA ARG A 24 8.38 5.07 11.04
C ARG A 24 9.55 4.67 11.94
N SER A 25 10.11 3.48 11.75
CA SER A 25 11.18 2.91 12.60
C SER A 25 12.46 2.58 11.84
N MET A 26 12.46 2.66 10.50
CA MET A 26 13.56 2.25 9.63
C MET A 26 13.67 3.20 8.44
N LYS A 27 14.90 3.54 8.01
CA LYS A 27 15.09 4.44 6.87
C LYS A 27 14.65 3.76 5.58
N GLY A 28 14.06 4.51 4.66
CA GLY A 28 13.62 3.99 3.36
C GLY A 28 14.70 3.26 2.57
N ILE A 29 15.97 3.69 2.68
CA ILE A 29 17.10 3.02 2.04
C ILE A 29 17.39 1.62 2.61
N GLU A 30 17.14 1.40 3.90
CA GLU A 30 17.32 0.10 4.55
C GLU A 30 16.20 -0.85 4.11
N ILE A 31 14.96 -0.35 4.07
CA ILE A 31 13.80 -1.07 3.53
C ILE A 31 14.08 -1.50 2.07
N ALA A 32 14.61 -0.60 1.25
CA ALA A 32 14.96 -0.85 -0.14
C ALA A 32 16.02 -1.96 -0.29
N ARG A 33 17.05 -1.95 0.56
CA ARG A 33 18.07 -3.02 0.62
C ARG A 33 17.46 -4.36 1.00
N THR A 34 16.59 -4.39 2.02
CA THR A 34 15.92 -5.63 2.45
C THR A 34 15.03 -6.21 1.34
N LEU A 35 14.30 -5.35 0.62
CA LEU A 35 13.44 -5.75 -0.50
C LEU A 35 14.18 -6.00 -1.82
N LYS A 36 15.47 -5.60 -1.90
CA LYS A 36 16.29 -5.61 -3.11
C LYS A 36 15.63 -4.85 -4.26
N VAL A 37 15.15 -3.65 -3.98
CA VAL A 37 14.53 -2.75 -4.97
C VAL A 37 15.15 -1.36 -4.91
N PRO A 38 14.96 -0.51 -5.93
CA PRO A 38 15.41 0.88 -5.88
C PRO A 38 14.73 1.66 -4.74
N PRO A 39 15.45 2.57 -4.04
CA PRO A 39 14.85 3.43 -3.01
C PRO A 39 13.67 4.27 -3.52
N ALA A 40 13.69 4.66 -4.79
CA ALA A 40 12.57 5.36 -5.43
C ALA A 40 11.28 4.52 -5.44
N GLU A 41 11.38 3.21 -5.64
CA GLU A 41 10.22 2.31 -5.61
C GLU A 41 9.61 2.25 -4.20
N VAL A 42 10.46 2.16 -3.17
CA VAL A 42 10.04 2.21 -1.76
C VAL A 42 9.37 3.56 -1.44
N SER A 43 9.94 4.66 -1.92
CA SER A 43 9.35 5.99 -1.76
C SER A 43 7.96 6.08 -2.38
N ARG A 44 7.76 5.50 -3.57
CA ARG A 44 6.44 5.47 -4.23
C ARG A 44 5.45 4.57 -3.50
N TYR A 45 5.89 3.44 -2.94
CA TYR A 45 5.01 2.60 -2.10
C TYR A 45 4.53 3.34 -0.84
N ILE A 46 5.44 4.03 -0.16
CA ILE A 46 5.15 4.65 1.14
C ILE A 46 4.41 5.98 0.99
N SER A 47 4.94 6.86 0.14
CA SER A 47 4.58 8.29 0.16
C SER A 47 3.45 8.62 -0.79
N THR A 48 3.46 8.09 -2.01
CA THR A 48 2.47 8.46 -3.02
C THR A 48 1.40 7.39 -3.21
N GLY A 49 1.76 6.12 -3.06
CA GLY A 49 0.85 5.00 -3.31
C GLY A 49 0.53 4.81 -4.80
N ASP A 50 1.24 5.49 -5.70
CA ASP A 50 0.96 5.46 -7.15
C ASP A 50 1.23 4.10 -7.79
N ILE A 51 1.95 3.22 -7.08
CA ILE A 51 2.21 1.84 -7.50
C ILE A 51 1.78 0.89 -6.40
N THR A 52 1.06 -0.15 -6.79
CA THR A 52 0.69 -1.25 -5.90
C THR A 52 1.57 -2.47 -6.17
N PRO A 53 2.14 -3.12 -5.13
CA PRO A 53 2.94 -4.31 -5.33
C PRO A 53 2.12 -5.46 -5.95
N SER A 54 2.80 -6.36 -6.67
CA SER A 54 2.17 -7.61 -7.10
C SER A 54 1.77 -8.47 -5.90
N VAL A 55 0.90 -9.46 -6.09
CA VAL A 55 0.52 -10.41 -5.01
C VAL A 55 1.77 -11.08 -4.42
N ARG A 56 2.68 -11.53 -5.28
CA ARG A 56 3.95 -12.16 -4.86
C ARG A 56 4.79 -11.21 -4.01
N ARG A 57 4.94 -9.96 -4.46
CA ARG A 57 5.70 -8.94 -3.73
C ARG A 57 5.03 -8.57 -2.41
N SER A 58 3.71 -8.51 -2.37
CA SER A 58 2.94 -8.24 -1.15
C SER A 58 3.20 -9.29 -0.08
N ILE A 59 3.21 -10.57 -0.46
CA ILE A 59 3.55 -11.67 0.45
C ILE A 59 4.99 -11.57 0.95
N GLU A 60 5.93 -11.22 0.07
CA GLU A 60 7.34 -11.02 0.45
C GLU A 60 7.50 -9.89 1.48
N ILE A 61 6.87 -8.74 1.24
CA ILE A 61 6.85 -7.60 2.18
C ILE A 61 6.34 -8.05 3.55
N LEU A 62 5.19 -8.71 3.61
CA LEU A 62 4.59 -9.16 4.87
C LEU A 62 5.45 -10.18 5.62
N LYS A 63 6.20 -11.02 4.89
CA LYS A 63 7.15 -11.97 5.49
C LYS A 63 8.37 -11.26 6.08
N LEU A 64 8.98 -10.35 5.33
CA LEU A 64 10.20 -9.65 5.75
C LEU A 64 9.95 -8.64 6.87
N PHE A 65 8.77 -8.01 6.89
CA PHE A 65 8.40 -6.97 7.84
C PHE A 65 7.26 -7.38 8.78
N LYS A 66 7.14 -8.68 9.09
CA LYS A 66 6.06 -9.26 9.91
C LYS A 66 5.76 -8.49 11.20
N ARG A 67 6.80 -7.96 11.86
CA ARG A 67 6.68 -7.18 13.12
C ARG A 67 5.94 -5.85 12.98
N PHE A 68 5.78 -5.34 11.75
CA PHE A 68 5.14 -4.05 11.45
C PHE A 68 3.76 -4.23 10.80
N VAL A 69 3.30 -5.47 10.63
CA VAL A 69 1.98 -5.76 10.05
C VAL A 69 0.92 -5.20 11.01
N PRO A 70 0.10 -4.24 10.56
CA PRO A 70 -0.90 -3.64 11.42
C PRO A 70 -2.07 -4.60 11.65
N GLN A 71 -2.74 -4.44 12.80
CA GLN A 71 -4.03 -5.09 13.05
C GLN A 71 -5.17 -4.37 12.29
N GLU A 72 -5.02 -3.07 12.04
CA GLU A 72 -6.00 -2.23 11.37
C GLU A 72 -5.33 -1.36 10.30
N ILE A 73 -5.98 -1.19 9.15
CA ILE A 73 -5.49 -0.31 8.08
C ILE A 73 -6.17 1.04 8.21
N THR A 74 -5.41 2.06 8.58
CA THR A 74 -5.90 3.44 8.63
C THR A 74 -5.78 4.09 7.26
N ILE A 75 -6.91 4.51 6.68
CA ILE A 75 -6.94 5.27 5.42
C ILE A 75 -6.95 6.76 5.76
N GLN A 76 -6.11 7.55 5.08
CA GLN A 76 -6.05 9.00 5.26
C GLN A 76 -7.39 9.64 4.85
N LYS A 77 -7.92 10.55 5.69
CA LYS A 77 -9.22 11.19 5.46
C LYS A 77 -9.23 12.01 4.17
N GLU A 78 -8.13 12.68 3.88
CA GLU A 78 -7.94 13.50 2.68
C GLU A 78 -8.10 12.67 1.41
N TRP A 79 -7.60 11.43 1.42
CA TRP A 79 -7.76 10.50 0.31
C TRP A 79 -9.22 10.07 0.15
N ILE A 80 -9.93 9.81 1.25
CA ILE A 80 -11.35 9.47 1.23
C ILE A 80 -12.15 10.62 0.61
N SER A 81 -11.94 11.85 1.07
CA SER A 81 -12.59 13.04 0.52
C SER A 81 -12.37 13.17 -0.98
N LYS A 82 -11.12 13.03 -1.44
CA LYS A 82 -10.79 13.10 -2.87
C LYS A 82 -11.49 12.02 -3.70
N VAL A 83 -11.60 10.80 -3.16
CA VAL A 83 -12.30 9.70 -3.84
C VAL A 83 -13.80 9.99 -3.93
N LEU A 84 -14.41 10.49 -2.86
CA LEU A 84 -15.82 10.86 -2.85
C LEU A 84 -16.11 11.98 -3.86
N GLU A 85 -15.31 13.04 -3.87
CA GLU A 85 -15.41 14.12 -4.86
C GLU A 85 -15.30 13.59 -6.31
N THR A 86 -14.39 12.64 -6.53
CA THR A 86 -14.22 12.00 -7.85
C THR A 86 -15.47 11.23 -8.24
N ILE A 87 -16.03 10.42 -7.34
CA ILE A 87 -17.26 9.64 -7.57
C ILE A 87 -18.42 10.59 -7.92
N GLU A 88 -18.64 11.64 -7.11
CA GLU A 88 -19.69 12.63 -7.35
C GLU A 88 -19.53 13.33 -8.70
N SER A 89 -18.29 13.66 -9.10
CA SER A 89 -18.03 14.30 -10.39
C SER A 89 -18.33 13.38 -11.57
N GLU A 90 -18.08 12.08 -11.43
CA GLU A 90 -18.35 11.08 -12.46
C GLU A 90 -19.85 10.77 -12.56
N GLU A 91 -20.58 10.79 -11.45
CA GLU A 91 -22.04 10.66 -11.44
C GLU A 91 -22.73 11.83 -12.16
N ARG A 92 -22.26 13.07 -11.95
CA ARG A 92 -22.79 14.26 -12.65
C ARG A 92 -22.51 14.27 -14.16
N ARG A 93 -21.52 13.50 -14.62
CA ARG A 93 -21.14 13.38 -16.03
C ARG A 93 -21.92 12.29 -16.76
N ARG A 94 -22.63 11.42 -16.04
CA ARG A 94 -23.49 10.40 -16.66
C ARG A 94 -24.83 11.06 -17.02
N PRO A 95 -25.26 10.99 -18.29
CA PRO A 95 -26.54 11.54 -18.74
C PRO A 95 -27.74 10.82 -18.09
#